data_AF-W7T9I1-F1
#
_entry.id   AF-W7T9I1-F1
#
_cell.length_a   1.000
_cell.length_b   1.000
_cell.length_c   1.000
_cell.angle_alpha   90.00
_cell.angle_beta   90.00
_cell.angle_gamma   90.00
#
_symmetry.space_group_name_H-M   'P 1'
#
loop_
_entity.id
_entity.type
_entity.pdbx_description
1 polymer ?
#
loop_
_entity_poly.entity_id
_entity_poly.type
_entity_poly.pdbx_seq_one_letter_code
_entity_poly.pdbx_strand_id
1 'polypeptide(L)'
;MNVGVNVLVGLAVLALLLWRQLQPRRVREDGAMRLTVILLVVGVFQAYPVLSGHPPTTVVVLLLLAGLVSGAVFGTLRAYTTKLWIQDNEVWRRGTWVTLVLWLVAVGLHFGIDYLSEQQGAPAGLGSSTIVLYLAVTLGIQRFITQQRAVKVRSQV
;
A
#
# COMPACT_ATOMS: atom_id res chain seq x y z
N MET A 1 11.94 22.63 1.47
CA MET A 1 11.23 22.12 2.67
C MET A 1 12.26 21.52 3.61
N ASN A 2 12.16 21.78 4.92
CA ASN A 2 13.08 21.21 5.91
C ASN A 2 12.86 19.69 6.03
N VAL A 3 13.93 18.90 5.97
CA VAL A 3 13.87 17.43 6.05
C VAL A 3 13.11 16.96 7.30
N GLY A 4 13.33 17.61 8.45
CA GLY A 4 12.60 17.30 9.68
C GLY A 4 11.08 17.49 9.57
N VAL A 5 10.62 18.51 8.82
CA VAL A 5 9.19 18.74 8.59
C VAL A 5 8.61 17.62 7.72
N ASN A 6 9.33 17.19 6.67
CA ASN A 6 8.87 16.10 5.80
C ASN A 6 8.71 14.78 6.57
N VAL A 7 9.67 14.47 7.44
CA VAL A 7 9.62 13.27 8.29
C VAL A 7 8.44 13.33 9.26
N LEU A 8 8.24 14.45 9.95
CA LEU A 8 7.11 14.62 10.88
C LEU A 8 5.77 14.50 10.16
N VAL A 9 5.62 15.12 8.99
CA VAL A 9 4.40 15.01 8.18
C VAL A 9 4.18 13.57 7.73
N GLY A 10 5.22 12.88 7.26
CA GLY A 10 5.13 11.47 6.86
C GLY A 10 4.69 10.56 8.01
N LEU A 11 5.28 10.73 9.20
CA LEU A 11 4.88 10.01 10.41
C LEU A 11 3.44 10.31 10.83
N ALA A 12 3.03 11.59 10.77
CA ALA A 12 1.66 11.98 11.09
C ALA A 12 0.64 11.37 10.12
N VAL A 13 0.94 11.37 8.81
CA VAL A 13 0.10 10.74 7.78
C VAL A 13 0.03 9.23 7.99
N LEU A 14 1.16 8.57 8.27
CA LEU A 14 1.18 7.13 8.56
C LEU A 14 0.36 6.82 9.81
N ALA A 15 0.57 7.54 10.91
CA ALA A 15 -0.18 7.38 12.15
C ALA A 15 -1.69 7.58 11.94
N LEU A 16 -2.08 8.62 11.20
CA LEU A 16 -3.47 8.87 10.83
C LEU A 16 -4.04 7.71 10.00
N LEU A 17 -3.30 7.23 9.01
CA LEU A 17 -3.74 6.14 8.13
C LEU A 17 -3.92 4.84 8.93
N LEU A 18 -3.01 4.54 9.85
CA LEU A 18 -3.09 3.39 10.76
C LEU A 18 -4.27 3.52 11.73
N TRP A 19 -4.42 4.67 12.39
CA TRP A 19 -5.57 4.95 13.24
C TRP A 19 -6.87 4.69 12.47
N ARG A 20 -6.99 5.25 11.27
CA ARG A 20 -8.19 5.12 10.44
C ARG A 20 -8.49 3.66 10.08
N GLN A 21 -7.48 2.81 9.95
CA GLN A 21 -7.68 1.36 9.70
C GLN A 21 -8.15 0.59 10.92
N LEU A 22 -7.77 1.00 12.13
CA LEU A 22 -8.20 0.36 13.39
C LEU A 22 -9.61 0.73 13.82
N GLN A 23 -10.21 1.76 13.23
CA GLN A 23 -11.57 2.17 13.52
C GLN A 23 -12.58 1.31 12.75
N PRO A 24 -13.71 0.92 13.38
CA PRO A 24 -14.83 0.30 12.67
C PRO A 24 -15.29 1.18 11.51
N ARG A 25 -15.39 0.60 10.31
CA ARG A 25 -15.87 1.30 9.12
C ARG A 25 -16.73 0.37 8.28
N ARG A 26 -17.77 0.92 7.67
CA ARG A 26 -18.57 0.24 6.65
C ARG A 26 -17.70 -0.11 5.43
N VAL A 27 -17.93 -1.27 4.83
CA VAL A 27 -17.32 -1.65 3.55
C VAL A 27 -18.03 -0.85 2.46
N ARG A 28 -17.42 0.25 2.00
CA ARG A 28 -17.96 1.07 0.90
C ARG A 28 -17.66 0.40 -0.44
N GLU A 29 -18.68 0.16 -1.24
CA GLU A 29 -18.56 -0.51 -2.55
C GLU A 29 -17.97 0.45 -3.60
N ASP A 30 -18.52 1.67 -3.74
CA ASP A 30 -18.31 2.48 -4.96
C ASP A 30 -17.06 3.40 -4.95
N GLY A 31 -16.84 4.15 -3.86
CA GLY A 31 -15.87 5.27 -3.90
C GLY A 31 -14.40 4.89 -3.81
N ALA A 32 -14.06 3.75 -3.23
CA ALA A 32 -12.67 3.45 -2.90
C ALA A 32 -11.92 2.61 -3.95
N MET A 33 -12.58 2.19 -5.04
CA MET A 33 -11.88 1.52 -6.17
C MET A 33 -11.26 2.58 -7.06
N ARG A 34 -12.02 3.66 -7.26
CA ARG A 34 -11.59 4.87 -7.96
C ARG A 34 -10.30 5.43 -7.38
N LEU A 35 -10.16 5.49 -6.04
CA LEU A 35 -8.93 5.96 -5.41
C LEU A 35 -7.72 5.07 -5.76
N THR A 36 -7.87 3.74 -5.68
CA THR A 36 -6.80 2.81 -6.05
C THR A 36 -6.38 2.98 -7.51
N VAL A 37 -7.35 3.13 -8.42
CA VAL A 37 -7.06 3.35 -9.85
C VAL A 37 -6.32 4.68 -10.05
N ILE A 38 -6.74 5.75 -9.37
CA ILE A 38 -6.04 7.04 -9.40
C ILE A 38 -4.60 6.88 -8.90
N LEU A 39 -4.39 6.22 -7.76
CA LEU A 39 -3.04 5.99 -7.23
C LEU A 39 -2.19 5.15 -8.20
N LEU A 40 -2.77 4.14 -8.84
CA LEU A 40 -2.07 3.31 -9.81
C LEU A 40 -1.60 4.15 -11.00
N VAL A 41 -2.51 4.92 -11.60
CA VAL A 41 -2.20 5.80 -12.73
C VAL A 41 -1.14 6.83 -12.34
N VAL A 42 -1.33 7.53 -11.22
CA VAL A 42 -0.39 8.53 -10.71
C VAL A 42 0.99 7.90 -10.42
N GLY A 43 1.03 6.72 -9.82
CA GLY A 43 2.27 6.00 -9.53
C GLY A 43 3.04 5.62 -10.80
N VAL A 44 2.35 5.14 -11.83
CA VAL A 44 2.98 4.86 -13.14
C VAL A 44 3.53 6.14 -13.77
N PHE A 45 2.75 7.23 -13.75
CA PHE A 45 3.21 8.52 -14.29
C PHE A 45 4.40 9.10 -13.53
N GLN A 46 4.50 8.90 -12.21
CA GLN A 46 5.63 9.36 -11.41
C GLN A 46 6.90 8.52 -11.66
N ALA A 47 6.75 7.21 -11.81
CA ALA A 47 7.88 6.31 -12.04
C ALA A 47 8.43 6.39 -13.48
N TYR A 48 7.58 6.68 -14.46
CA TYR A 48 7.94 6.61 -15.89
C TYR A 48 9.14 7.49 -16.27
N PRO A 49 9.23 8.80 -15.92
CA PRO A 49 10.36 9.64 -16.31
C PRO A 49 11.71 9.17 -15.73
N VAL A 50 11.70 8.63 -14.51
CA VAL A 50 12.91 8.13 -13.84
C VAL A 50 13.43 6.87 -14.52
N LEU A 51 12.51 5.97 -14.89
CA LEU A 51 12.83 4.70 -15.55
C LEU A 51 13.22 4.87 -17.02
N SER A 52 12.64 5.85 -17.72
CA SER A 52 12.92 6.10 -19.15
C SER A 52 14.17 6.95 -19.38
N GLY A 53 14.49 7.86 -18.45
CA GLY A 53 15.66 8.73 -18.57
C GLY A 53 17.00 8.02 -18.31
N HIS A 54 17.01 6.99 -17.47
CA HIS A 54 18.20 6.18 -17.18
C HIS A 54 17.79 4.71 -17.09
N PRO A 55 18.08 3.87 -18.11
CA PRO A 55 17.67 2.48 -18.10
C PRO A 55 18.27 1.78 -16.88
N PRO A 56 17.45 1.30 -15.94
CA PRO A 56 17.95 0.66 -14.73
C PRO A 56 18.64 -0.67 -15.07
N THR A 57 19.59 -1.07 -14.22
CA THR A 57 20.20 -2.41 -14.33
C THR A 57 19.14 -3.48 -14.11
N THR A 58 19.39 -4.68 -14.63
CA THR A 58 18.50 -5.85 -14.42
C THR A 58 18.24 -6.10 -12.93
N VAL A 59 19.25 -5.91 -12.07
CA VAL A 59 19.12 -6.09 -10.62
C VAL A 59 18.16 -5.06 -10.02
N VAL A 60 18.25 -3.79 -10.42
CA VAL A 60 17.32 -2.74 -9.95
C VAL A 60 15.89 -3.04 -10.39
N VAL A 61 15.68 -3.52 -11.62
CA VAL A 61 14.35 -3.95 -12.08
C VAL A 61 13.80 -5.10 -11.22
N LEU A 62 14.63 -6.10 -10.91
CA LEU A 62 14.22 -7.22 -10.06
C LEU A 62 13.88 -6.76 -8.64
N LEU A 63 14.65 -5.82 -8.07
CA LEU A 63 14.37 -5.24 -6.76
C LEU A 63 13.06 -4.43 -6.75
N LEU A 64 12.79 -3.65 -7.80
CA LEU A 64 11.51 -2.95 -7.97
C LEU A 64 10.34 -3.93 -8.02
N LEU A 65 10.45 -5.00 -8.81
CA LEU A 65 9.43 -6.05 -8.89
C LEU A 65 9.24 -6.74 -7.54
N ALA A 66 10.34 -7.05 -6.83
CA ALA A 66 10.27 -7.60 -5.48
C ALA A 66 9.56 -6.63 -4.51
N GLY A 67 9.79 -5.32 -4.65
CA GLY A 67 9.07 -4.27 -3.94
C GLY A 67 7.56 -4.33 -4.20
N LEU A 68 7.13 -4.39 -5.45
CA LEU A 68 5.71 -4.49 -5.81
C LEU A 68 5.07 -5.81 -5.32
N VAL A 69 5.77 -6.93 -5.50
CA VAL A 69 5.33 -8.25 -4.99
C VAL A 69 5.20 -8.22 -3.48
N SER A 70 6.14 -7.60 -2.76
CA SER A 70 6.03 -7.45 -1.31
C SER A 70 4.78 -6.63 -0.94
N GLY A 71 4.51 -5.54 -1.66
CA GLY A 71 3.30 -4.75 -1.50
C GLY A 71 2.03 -5.60 -1.66
N ALA A 72 2.00 -6.47 -2.67
CA ALA A 72 0.92 -7.41 -2.90
C ALA A 72 0.75 -8.43 -1.76
N VAL A 73 1.85 -9.01 -1.30
CA VAL A 73 1.85 -9.96 -0.17
C VAL A 73 1.32 -9.30 1.10
N PHE A 74 1.84 -8.13 1.50
CA PHE A 74 1.37 -7.43 2.70
C PHE A 74 -0.07 -6.94 2.57
N GLY A 75 -0.49 -6.50 1.38
CA GLY A 75 -1.89 -6.15 1.10
C GLY A 75 -2.82 -7.35 1.33
N THR A 76 -2.41 -8.52 0.85
CA THR A 76 -3.13 -9.79 1.01
C THR A 76 -3.21 -10.20 2.48
N LEU A 77 -2.08 -10.23 3.19
CA LEU A 77 -2.03 -10.56 4.63
C LEU A 77 -2.93 -9.64 5.45
N ARG A 78 -2.89 -8.33 5.17
CA ARG A 78 -3.77 -7.36 5.84
C ARG A 78 -5.24 -7.57 5.50
N ALA A 79 -5.56 -7.95 4.27
CA ALA A 79 -6.94 -8.25 3.89
C ALA A 79 -7.49 -9.44 4.68
N TYR A 80 -6.72 -10.51 4.84
CA TYR A 80 -7.17 -11.71 5.58
C TYR A 80 -7.25 -11.49 7.09
N THR A 81 -6.35 -10.67 7.65
CA THR A 81 -6.35 -10.33 9.09
C THR A 81 -7.36 -9.25 9.47
N THR A 82 -7.99 -8.59 8.49
CA THR A 82 -9.09 -7.64 8.72
C THR A 82 -10.34 -8.39 9.20
N LYS A 83 -10.91 -7.93 10.32
CA LYS A 83 -12.16 -8.46 10.86
C LYS A 83 -13.34 -7.92 10.07
N LEU A 84 -14.26 -8.80 9.70
CA LEU A 84 -15.52 -8.48 9.02
C LEU A 84 -16.67 -9.00 9.87
N TRP A 85 -17.74 -8.21 10.00
CA TRP A 85 -18.97 -8.62 10.68
C TRP A 85 -20.16 -7.87 10.09
N ILE A 86 -21.36 -8.39 10.35
CA ILE A 86 -22.61 -7.74 9.96
C ILE A 86 -23.14 -6.94 11.15
N GLN A 87 -23.53 -5.70 10.89
CA GLN A 87 -24.17 -4.83 11.86
C GLN A 87 -25.10 -3.88 11.11
N ASP A 88 -26.36 -3.79 11.56
CA ASP A 88 -27.40 -2.96 10.96
C ASP A 88 -27.63 -3.23 9.46
N ASN A 89 -27.66 -4.52 9.08
CA ASN A 89 -27.79 -5.00 7.70
C ASN A 89 -26.67 -4.53 6.74
N GLU A 90 -25.55 -4.06 7.28
CA GLU A 90 -24.37 -3.66 6.53
C GLU A 90 -23.14 -4.45 6.95
N VAL A 91 -22.19 -4.62 6.02
CA VAL A 91 -20.91 -5.27 6.31
C VAL A 91 -19.92 -4.23 6.81
N TRP A 92 -19.41 -4.46 8.02
CA TRP A 92 -18.40 -3.64 8.66
C TRP A 92 -17.04 -4.31 8.60
N ARG A 93 -16.00 -3.49 8.64
CA ARG A 93 -14.60 -3.91 8.66
C ARG A 93 -13.80 -3.16 9.71
N ARG A 94 -12.78 -3.83 10.27
CA ARG A 94 -11.81 -3.24 11.19
C ARG A 94 -10.46 -3.92 11.08
N GLY A 95 -9.40 -3.14 10.91
CA GLY A 95 -8.02 -3.60 11.07
C GLY A 95 -7.73 -3.98 12.53
N THR A 96 -6.71 -4.79 12.74
CA THR A 96 -6.30 -5.25 14.07
C THR A 96 -4.90 -4.75 14.40
N TRP A 97 -4.39 -5.04 15.60
CA TRP A 97 -2.98 -4.76 15.92
C TRP A 97 -2.02 -5.46 14.93
N VAL A 98 -2.41 -6.61 14.37
CA VAL A 98 -1.66 -7.30 13.31
C VAL A 98 -1.53 -6.42 12.07
N THR A 99 -2.54 -5.61 11.75
CA THR A 99 -2.48 -4.63 10.66
C THR A 99 -1.34 -3.63 10.90
N LEU A 100 -1.14 -3.16 12.13
CA LEU A 100 -0.04 -2.24 12.47
C LEU A 100 1.32 -2.89 12.25
N VAL A 101 1.50 -4.11 12.77
CA VAL A 101 2.76 -4.86 12.63
C VAL A 101 3.07 -5.09 11.16
N LEU A 102 2.09 -5.52 10.37
CA LEU A 102 2.27 -5.72 8.93
C LEU A 102 2.62 -4.43 8.19
N TRP A 103 2.10 -3.27 8.61
CA TRP A 103 2.53 -1.99 8.05
C TRP A 103 3.97 -1.65 8.40
N LEU A 104 4.39 -1.82 9.66
CA LEU A 104 5.76 -1.55 10.08
C LEU A 104 6.77 -2.44 9.35
N VAL A 105 6.48 -3.74 9.24
CA VAL A 105 7.33 -4.69 8.49
C VAL A 105 7.36 -4.32 7.00
N ALA A 106 6.21 -4.00 6.39
CA ALA A 106 6.14 -3.61 4.99
C ALA A 106 6.95 -2.33 4.70
N VAL A 107 6.87 -1.33 5.57
CA VAL A 107 7.62 -0.08 5.46
C VAL A 107 9.12 -0.35 5.61
N GLY A 108 9.53 -1.14 6.60
CA GLY A 108 10.92 -1.52 6.79
C GLY A 108 11.49 -2.28 5.59
N LEU A 109 10.72 -3.23 5.05
CA LEU A 109 11.12 -3.97 3.85
C LEU A 109 11.22 -3.06 2.62
N HIS A 110 10.29 -2.11 2.45
CA HIS A 110 10.32 -1.15 1.35
C HIS A 110 11.59 -0.29 1.40
N PHE A 111 11.91 0.29 2.56
CA PHE A 111 13.17 1.04 2.72
C PHE A 111 14.41 0.18 2.54
N GLY A 112 14.37 -1.09 2.96
CA GLY A 112 15.47 -2.03 2.70
C GLY A 112 15.69 -2.28 1.20
N ILE A 113 14.61 -2.43 0.43
CA ILE A 113 14.66 -2.59 -1.02
C ILE A 113 15.17 -1.31 -1.70
N ASP A 114 14.71 -0.14 -1.26
CA ASP A 114 15.19 1.15 -1.77
C ASP A 114 16.69 1.30 -1.54
N TYR A 115 17.16 1.05 -0.31
CA TYR A 115 18.58 1.07 0.04
C TYR A 115 19.41 0.11 -0.82
N LEU A 116 18.94 -1.14 -0.99
CA LEU A 116 19.62 -2.11 -1.86
C LEU A 116 19.64 -1.65 -3.32
N SER A 117 18.58 -1.01 -3.81
CA SER A 117 18.50 -0.51 -5.18
C SER A 117 19.52 0.60 -5.41
N GLU A 118 19.68 1.52 -4.46
CA GLU A 118 20.70 2.57 -4.50
C GLU A 118 22.12 1.99 -4.59
N GLN A 119 22.42 0.94 -3.81
CA GLN A 119 23.71 0.24 -3.88
C GLN A 119 23.98 -0.42 -5.24
N GLN A 120 22.92 -0.70 -6.01
CA GLN A 120 22.99 -1.29 -7.35
C GLN A 120 22.93 -0.24 -8.48
N GLY A 121 23.10 1.04 -8.14
CA GLY A 121 23.13 2.14 -9.10
C GLY A 121 21.75 2.59 -9.59
N ALA A 122 20.70 2.39 -8.77
CA ALA A 122 19.38 2.94 -9.09
C ALA A 122 19.44 4.47 -9.30
N PRO A 123 18.69 5.00 -10.29
CA PRO A 123 18.59 6.45 -10.48
C PRO A 123 18.11 7.15 -9.22
N ALA A 124 18.69 8.33 -8.94
CA ALA A 124 18.28 9.14 -7.80
C ALA A 124 16.78 9.45 -7.87
N GLY A 125 16.10 9.30 -6.73
CA GLY A 125 14.65 9.53 -6.63
C GLY A 125 13.78 8.34 -7.04
N LEU A 126 14.33 7.20 -7.47
CA LEU A 126 13.56 6.02 -7.85
C LEU A 126 12.60 5.55 -6.74
N GLY A 127 13.06 5.37 -5.51
CA GLY A 127 12.20 4.99 -4.37
C GLY A 127 11.06 5.99 -4.16
N SER A 128 11.37 7.28 -4.14
CA SER A 128 10.36 8.34 -3.99
C SER A 128 9.35 8.40 -5.14
N SER A 129 9.75 8.09 -6.37
CA SER A 129 8.88 8.07 -7.55
C SER A 129 7.98 6.84 -7.63
N THR A 130 8.36 5.76 -6.93
CA THR A 130 7.65 4.47 -6.96
C THR A 130 6.80 4.22 -5.71
N ILE A 131 6.91 5.05 -4.67
CA ILE A 131 6.11 4.91 -3.44
C ILE A 131 4.60 4.93 -3.71
N VAL A 132 4.13 5.80 -4.61
CA VAL A 132 2.70 5.89 -4.94
C VAL A 132 2.24 4.64 -5.67
N LEU A 133 3.08 4.09 -6.56
CA LEU A 133 2.83 2.83 -7.24
C LEU A 133 2.77 1.66 -6.24
N TYR A 134 3.71 1.59 -5.31
CA TYR A 134 3.72 0.61 -4.22
C TYR A 134 2.43 0.69 -3.38
N LEU A 135 2.03 1.91 -2.98
CA LEU A 135 0.80 2.16 -2.23
C LEU A 135 -0.45 1.73 -3.02
N ALA A 136 -0.48 1.99 -4.32
CA ALA A 136 -1.57 1.57 -5.20
C ALA A 136 -1.73 0.04 -5.21
N VAL A 137 -0.62 -0.70 -5.38
CA VAL A 137 -0.62 -2.16 -5.39
C VAL A 137 -1.08 -2.71 -4.04
N THR A 138 -0.44 -2.27 -2.95
CA THR A 138 -0.70 -2.84 -1.62
C THR A 138 -2.10 -2.53 -1.08
N LEU A 139 -2.60 -1.30 -1.30
CA LEU A 139 -3.96 -0.92 -0.90
C LEU A 139 -5.01 -1.50 -1.83
N GLY A 140 -4.71 -1.59 -3.13
CA GLY A 140 -5.58 -2.16 -4.15
C GLY A 140 -5.88 -3.63 -3.88
N ILE A 141 -4.83 -4.43 -3.69
CA ILE A 141 -4.96 -5.85 -3.37
C ILE A 141 -5.70 -6.04 -2.05
N GLN A 142 -5.33 -5.28 -1.02
CA GLN A 142 -6.02 -5.37 0.27
C GLN A 142 -7.52 -5.12 0.11
N ARG A 143 -7.87 -4.07 -0.64
CA ARG A 143 -9.25 -3.68 -0.86
C ARG A 143 -10.02 -4.71 -1.67
N PHE A 144 -9.48 -5.16 -2.78
CA PHE A 144 -10.09 -6.16 -3.66
C PHE A 144 -10.46 -7.43 -2.87
N ILE A 145 -9.49 -8.00 -2.14
CA ILE A 145 -9.71 -9.21 -1.34
C ILE A 145 -10.71 -8.94 -0.21
N THR A 146 -10.63 -7.78 0.47
CA THR A 146 -11.59 -7.43 1.53
C THR A 146 -13.02 -7.34 0.99
N GLN A 147 -13.21 -6.80 -0.22
CA GLN A 147 -14.52 -6.70 -0.86
C GLN A 147 -15.06 -8.08 -1.25
N GLN A 148 -14.23 -8.94 -1.84
CA GLN A 148 -14.63 -10.33 -2.13
C GLN A 148 -15.06 -11.09 -0.87
N ARG A 149 -14.31 -10.94 0.23
CA ARG A 149 -14.66 -11.53 1.52
C ARG A 149 -15.97 -10.94 2.08
N ALA A 150 -16.20 -9.65 1.91
CA ALA A 150 -17.42 -8.99 2.37
C ALA A 150 -18.68 -9.50 1.65
N VAL A 151 -18.60 -9.76 0.33
CA VAL A 151 -19.70 -10.39 -0.43
C VAL A 151 -20.05 -11.75 0.14
N LYS A 152 -19.04 -12.57 0.45
CA LYS A 152 -19.24 -13.90 1.05
C LYS A 152 -19.86 -13.83 2.46
N VAL A 153 -19.48 -12.84 3.27
CA VAL A 153 -20.09 -12.63 4.60
C VAL A 153 -21.55 -12.22 4.46
N ARG A 154 -21.86 -11.33 3.52
CA ARG A 154 -23.24 -10.86 3.27
C ARG A 154 -24.18 -12.00 2.85
N SER A 155 -23.70 -12.99 2.10
CA SER A 155 -24.53 -14.12 1.63
C SER A 155 -24.82 -15.19 2.68
N GLN A 156 -24.31 -15.04 3.91
CA GLN A 156 -24.54 -16.01 5.01
C GLN A 156 -25.72 -15.63 5.92
N VAL A 157 -26.41 -14.53 5.61
CA VAL A 157 -27.60 -14.02 6.30
C VAL A 157 -28.73 -13.95 5.29
#